data_AF-A0A2M7DEK9-F1
#
_entry.id   AF-A0A2M7DEK9-F1
#
_cell.length_a   1.000
_cell.length_b   1.000
_cell.length_c   1.000
_cell.angle_alpha   90.00
_cell.angle_beta   90.00
_cell.angle_gamma   90.00
#
_symmetry.space_group_name_H-M   'P 1'
#
loop_
_entity.id
_entity.type
_entity.pdbx_description
1 polymer ?
#
loop_
_entity_poly.entity_id
_entity_poly.type
_entity_poly.pdbx_seq_one_letter_code
_entity_poly.pdbx_strand_id
1 'polypeptide(L)'
;MEFKFVSISQIHALPMRVGVYAFFASPTCPPKLSRRRKLRRSEGGLLYIGKAINIKERVKNHFQQPNFKDNIFIPETTKIGFIITGSEIEALLLEAKLIKKRQPKYNTVWRDGKSHNYVFITKEEFPRVFVSHQLQLTNNKKLITNNRGRSFVIRPMLSVIVGPFVDGQALKQTLRVLRRVFPYRTCKTLPKKPCLYKELNLCQAPCEISAITHNLRDRANYEQVKKFTKIYKKNITNLIKILRGQKNSVINNLKKEMRLASQKQNYERAHKIKNQIFSLENVFSHSRILKSATVEGIEFLRGTKELGSLQGRIEGYDISNIQGQQAAGGLVVFENGLPNKNEYRKFHIKIEGQPNDTAMLKEMISRRLKRKEWPVPQAILIDGGKAQLGVALQLKIKSSKYKVMALAKRNNELFIEGKKEPILLKNLPPEIANLILRIRDEAHRFAISYHKKLRSKSFLP
;
A
#
# COMPACT_ATOMS: atom_id res chain seq x y z
N MET A 1 -5.97 24.54 -3.09
CA MET A 1 -6.98 23.50 -2.83
C MET A 1 -7.86 24.02 -1.71
N GLU A 2 -9.07 24.41 -2.07
CA GLU A 2 -10.09 24.90 -1.15
C GLU A 2 -11.12 23.81 -0.90
N PHE A 3 -11.81 23.91 0.23
CA PHE A 3 -12.91 23.01 0.55
C PHE A 3 -14.11 23.34 -0.33
N LYS A 4 -14.73 22.30 -0.91
CA LYS A 4 -16.11 22.41 -1.38
C LYS A 4 -17.04 22.20 -0.20
N PHE A 5 -18.14 22.93 -0.14
CA PHE A 5 -19.04 22.92 1.01
C PHE A 5 -20.41 22.35 0.68
N VAL A 6 -21.01 21.72 1.68
CA VAL A 6 -22.39 21.21 1.66
C VAL A 6 -23.04 21.56 3.01
N SER A 7 -24.33 21.86 3.00
CA SER A 7 -25.10 22.03 4.23
C SER A 7 -25.32 20.69 4.93
N ILE A 8 -25.66 20.73 6.23
CA ILE A 8 -25.96 19.51 6.99
C ILE A 8 -27.19 18.79 6.44
N SER A 9 -28.20 19.53 5.97
CA SER A 9 -29.39 18.95 5.34
C SER A 9 -29.08 18.18 4.04
N GLN A 10 -27.93 18.46 3.42
CA GLN A 10 -27.53 17.89 2.13
C GLN A 10 -26.39 16.86 2.25
N ILE A 11 -26.21 16.20 3.40
CA ILE A 11 -25.17 15.15 3.57
C ILE A 11 -25.17 14.10 2.43
N HIS A 12 -26.34 13.81 1.86
CA HIS A 12 -26.48 12.88 0.74
C HIS A 12 -25.74 13.32 -0.55
N ALA A 13 -25.48 14.62 -0.72
CA ALA A 13 -24.75 15.19 -1.86
C ALA A 13 -23.21 15.04 -1.73
N LEU A 14 -22.70 14.56 -0.60
CA LEU A 14 -21.28 14.31 -0.43
C LEU A 14 -20.78 13.21 -1.39
N PRO A 15 -19.53 13.29 -1.87
CA PRO A 15 -19.01 12.30 -2.80
C PRO A 15 -18.70 10.97 -2.11
N MET A 16 -19.03 9.86 -2.78
CA MET A 16 -18.53 8.52 -2.44
C MET A 16 -17.12 8.30 -3.00
N ARG A 17 -16.19 9.17 -2.60
CA ARG A 17 -14.79 9.17 -3.04
C ARG A 17 -13.85 9.31 -1.85
N VAL A 18 -12.60 8.93 -2.03
CA VAL A 18 -11.55 9.15 -1.04
C VAL A 18 -11.26 10.63 -0.89
N GLY A 19 -10.90 11.05 0.31
CA GLY A 19 -10.41 12.39 0.53
C GLY A 19 -10.46 12.82 1.98
N VAL A 20 -10.48 14.13 2.16
CA VAL A 20 -10.50 14.80 3.46
C VAL A 20 -11.83 15.52 3.62
N TYR A 21 -12.45 15.38 4.78
CA TYR A 21 -13.64 16.13 5.17
C TYR A 21 -13.35 16.98 6.40
N ALA A 22 -14.17 18.00 6.61
CA ALA A 22 -14.01 18.96 7.67
C ALA A 22 -15.37 19.50 8.13
N PHE A 23 -15.49 19.75 9.43
CA PHE A 23 -16.69 20.32 10.04
C PHE A 23 -16.44 21.77 10.45
N PHE A 24 -17.39 22.66 10.15
CA PHE A 24 -17.27 24.10 10.38
C PHE A 24 -18.46 24.62 11.18
N ALA A 25 -18.20 25.51 12.13
CA ALA A 25 -19.20 26.26 12.89
C ALA A 25 -19.63 27.55 12.18
N SER A 26 -20.77 28.11 12.62
CA SER A 26 -21.19 29.44 12.18
C SER A 26 -20.18 30.51 12.62
N PRO A 27 -19.86 31.51 11.79
CA PRO A 27 -19.03 32.65 12.18
C PRO A 27 -19.60 33.42 13.40
N THR A 28 -20.93 33.40 13.57
CA THR A 28 -21.69 34.26 14.49
C THR A 28 -22.02 33.64 15.84
N CYS A 29 -21.73 32.35 16.09
CA CYS A 29 -22.13 31.73 17.36
C CYS A 29 -21.24 32.24 18.51
N PRO A 30 -21.79 32.91 19.54
CA PRO A 30 -21.06 33.23 20.74
C PRO A 30 -20.76 31.92 21.49
N PRO A 31 -19.65 31.84 22.25
CA PRO A 31 -19.40 30.68 23.09
C PRO A 31 -20.50 30.58 24.14
N LYS A 32 -21.28 29.49 24.14
CA LYS A 32 -22.04 29.12 25.35
C LYS A 32 -21.02 28.93 26.47
N LEU A 33 -21.17 29.71 27.54
CA LEU A 33 -20.28 29.78 28.68
C LEU A 33 -19.97 28.37 29.22
N SER A 34 -18.73 27.93 29.08
CA SER A 34 -18.08 27.11 30.10
C SER A 34 -16.80 27.81 30.49
N ARG A 35 -16.82 28.43 31.68
CA ARG A 35 -15.66 29.08 32.32
C ARG A 35 -14.51 28.08 32.44
N ARG A 36 -13.59 28.04 31.46
CA ARG A 36 -12.14 27.83 31.63
C ARG A 36 -11.45 27.73 30.27
N ARG A 37 -10.45 28.61 30.10
CA ARG A 37 -9.49 28.76 28.99
C ARG A 37 -10.01 29.50 27.75
N LYS A 38 -9.61 30.78 27.65
CA LYS A 38 -9.48 31.54 26.38
C LYS A 38 -8.62 30.71 25.41
N LEU A 39 -9.23 29.91 24.54
CA LEU A 39 -8.55 29.25 23.43
C LEU A 39 -8.76 30.10 22.16
N ARG A 40 -7.66 30.44 21.48
CA ARG A 40 -7.67 31.13 20.18
C ARG A 40 -8.60 30.39 19.20
N ARG A 41 -9.51 31.13 18.55
CA ARG A 41 -10.32 30.63 17.42
C ARG A 41 -9.38 30.14 16.30
N SER A 42 -9.67 28.97 15.73
CA SER A 42 -9.14 28.55 14.44
C SER A 42 -9.76 29.43 13.33
N GLU A 43 -8.96 29.89 12.38
CA GLU A 43 -9.42 30.70 11.24
C GLU A 43 -10.62 30.03 10.54
N GLY A 44 -11.75 30.75 10.44
CA GLY A 44 -12.93 30.35 9.67
C GLY A 44 -13.88 29.36 10.35
N GLY A 45 -13.82 29.18 11.68
CA GLY A 45 -14.78 28.33 12.41
C GLY A 45 -14.55 26.82 12.21
N LEU A 46 -13.38 26.43 11.74
CA LEU A 46 -13.04 25.01 11.52
C LEU A 46 -12.92 24.25 12.84
N LEU A 47 -13.78 23.24 13.02
CA LEU A 47 -13.90 22.44 14.24
C LEU A 47 -13.03 21.19 14.20
N TYR A 48 -13.14 20.41 13.13
CA TYR A 48 -12.52 19.09 12.99
C TYR A 48 -12.14 18.79 11.54
N ILE A 49 -11.05 18.05 11.34
CA ILE A 49 -10.63 17.50 10.04
C ILE A 49 -10.42 15.99 10.17
N GLY A 50 -10.89 15.22 9.19
CA GLY A 50 -10.63 13.79 9.09
C GLY A 50 -10.44 13.30 7.65
N LYS A 51 -9.72 12.18 7.48
CA LYS A 51 -9.62 11.44 6.20
C LYS A 51 -10.64 10.31 6.09
N ALA A 52 -11.08 10.00 4.88
CA ALA A 52 -12.00 8.89 4.60
C ALA A 52 -11.69 8.21 3.26
N ILE A 53 -11.92 6.89 3.19
CA ILE A 53 -11.98 6.14 1.92
C ILE A 53 -13.27 6.51 1.16
N ASN A 54 -14.37 6.68 1.89
CA ASN A 54 -15.65 7.16 1.40
C ASN A 54 -16.11 8.34 2.28
N ILE A 55 -16.01 9.56 1.75
CA ILE A 55 -16.37 10.78 2.49
C ILE A 55 -17.84 10.75 2.93
N LYS A 56 -18.77 10.41 2.04
CA LYS A 56 -20.21 10.38 2.34
C LYS A 56 -20.54 9.43 3.49
N GLU A 57 -20.11 8.17 3.40
CA GLU A 57 -20.36 7.17 4.45
C GLU A 57 -19.70 7.57 5.77
N ARG A 58 -18.45 8.05 5.72
CA ARG A 58 -17.73 8.45 6.94
C ARG A 58 -18.43 9.61 7.65
N VAL A 59 -18.84 10.62 6.90
CA VAL A 59 -19.56 11.78 7.45
C VAL A 59 -20.93 11.34 7.98
N LYS A 60 -21.68 10.52 7.24
CA LYS A 60 -22.96 9.96 7.71
C LYS A 60 -22.81 9.23 9.04
N ASN A 61 -21.75 8.42 9.20
CA ASN A 61 -21.48 7.69 10.44
C ASN A 61 -21.25 8.62 11.63
N HIS A 62 -20.61 9.79 11.44
CA HIS A 62 -20.46 10.76 12.51
C HIS A 62 -21.82 11.21 13.08
N PHE A 63 -22.85 11.38 12.24
CA PHE A 63 -24.19 11.78 12.69
C PHE A 63 -25.05 10.61 13.19
N GLN A 64 -24.94 9.44 12.57
CA GLN A 64 -25.79 8.28 12.91
C GLN A 64 -25.29 7.47 14.11
N GLN A 65 -23.98 7.33 14.25
CA GLN A 65 -23.35 6.59 15.32
C GLN A 65 -22.19 7.41 15.89
N PRO A 66 -22.49 8.56 16.54
CA PRO A 66 -21.48 9.47 17.03
C PRO A 66 -20.65 8.80 18.13
N ASN A 67 -19.33 8.85 17.98
CA ASN A 67 -18.45 8.55 19.10
C ASN A 67 -18.52 9.68 20.14
N PHE A 68 -17.99 9.44 21.34
CA PHE A 68 -17.92 10.45 22.39
C PHE A 68 -17.39 11.82 21.92
N LYS A 69 -16.38 11.83 21.03
CA LYS A 69 -15.81 13.07 20.47
C LYS A 69 -16.75 13.78 19.50
N ASP A 70 -17.51 13.00 18.74
CA ASP A 70 -18.41 13.48 17.70
C ASP A 70 -19.56 14.28 18.33
N ASN A 71 -20.08 13.81 19.46
CA ASN A 71 -21.10 14.51 20.26
C ASN A 71 -20.71 15.92 20.70
N ILE A 72 -19.41 16.25 20.74
CA ILE A 72 -18.94 17.55 21.21
C ILE A 72 -19.02 18.61 20.09
N PHE A 73 -18.59 18.26 18.88
CA PHE A 73 -18.45 19.24 17.80
C PHE A 73 -19.57 19.18 16.76
N ILE A 74 -20.31 18.06 16.66
CA ILE A 74 -21.45 17.95 15.76
C ILE A 74 -22.52 19.00 16.07
N PRO A 75 -22.91 19.25 17.33
CA PRO A 75 -23.92 20.28 17.63
C PRO A 75 -23.50 21.70 17.23
N GLU A 76 -22.19 21.98 17.22
CA GLU A 76 -21.63 23.27 16.81
C GLU A 76 -21.46 23.38 15.27
N THR A 77 -21.64 22.27 14.54
CA THR A 77 -21.42 22.22 13.10
C THR A 77 -22.58 22.87 12.34
N THR A 78 -22.26 23.61 11.29
CA THR A 78 -23.23 24.23 10.37
C THR A 78 -22.97 23.89 8.91
N LYS A 79 -21.69 23.70 8.54
CA LYS A 79 -21.26 23.38 7.17
C LYS A 79 -20.25 22.24 7.19
N ILE A 80 -20.31 21.43 6.15
CA ILE A 80 -19.40 20.29 5.94
C ILE A 80 -18.57 20.61 4.70
N GLY A 81 -17.26 20.72 4.89
CA GLY A 81 -16.30 20.90 3.81
C GLY A 81 -15.69 19.56 3.38
N PHE A 82 -15.40 19.39 2.10
CA PHE A 82 -14.67 18.22 1.59
C PHE A 82 -13.66 18.59 0.49
N ILE A 83 -12.60 17.77 0.39
CA ILE A 83 -11.61 17.80 -0.69
C ILE A 83 -11.38 16.36 -1.14
N ILE A 84 -11.63 16.09 -2.43
CA ILE A 84 -11.42 14.77 -3.04
C ILE A 84 -9.93 14.59 -3.33
N THR A 85 -9.40 13.41 -3.04
CA THR A 85 -8.01 13.03 -3.39
C THR A 85 -7.98 11.85 -4.38
N GLY A 86 -6.81 11.56 -4.94
CA GLY A 86 -6.60 10.45 -5.87
C GLY A 86 -6.11 9.15 -5.21
N SER A 87 -5.78 9.20 -3.91
CA SER A 87 -5.44 8.03 -3.08
C SER A 87 -5.71 8.27 -1.59
N GLU A 88 -5.75 7.17 -0.82
CA GLU A 88 -5.75 7.20 0.65
C GLU A 88 -4.48 7.83 1.21
N ILE A 89 -3.34 7.60 0.55
CA ILE A 89 -2.06 8.21 0.92
C ILE A 89 -2.14 9.72 0.74
N GLU A 90 -2.70 10.22 -0.37
CA GLU A 90 -2.94 11.65 -0.54
C GLU A 90 -3.88 12.21 0.52
N ALA A 91 -4.96 11.51 0.84
CA ALA A 91 -5.88 11.93 1.89
C ALA A 91 -5.16 12.04 3.24
N LEU A 92 -4.32 11.06 3.59
CA LEU A 92 -3.50 11.08 4.81
C LEU A 92 -2.51 12.26 4.84
N LEU A 93 -1.79 12.50 3.75
CA LEU A 93 -0.83 13.60 3.67
C LEU A 93 -1.53 14.97 3.70
N LEU A 94 -2.68 15.07 3.03
CA LEU A 94 -3.49 16.29 3.00
C LEU A 94 -4.11 16.59 4.36
N GLU A 95 -4.65 15.58 5.05
CA GLU A 95 -5.15 15.68 6.43
C GLU A 95 -4.05 16.24 7.35
N ALA A 96 -2.88 15.62 7.37
CA ALA A 96 -1.75 16.06 8.18
C ALA A 96 -1.33 17.51 7.87
N LYS A 97 -1.31 17.88 6.58
CA LYS A 97 -1.01 19.26 6.14
C LYS A 97 -2.05 20.26 6.63
N LEU A 98 -3.34 19.92 6.54
CA LEU A 98 -4.44 20.80 6.93
C LEU A 98 -4.52 20.95 8.45
N ILE A 99 -4.35 19.87 9.21
CA ILE A 99 -4.28 19.91 10.68
C ILE A 99 -3.08 20.75 11.11
N LYS A 100 -1.90 20.55 10.49
CA LYS A 100 -0.72 21.35 10.78
C LYS A 100 -0.96 22.84 10.55
N LYS A 101 -1.59 23.19 9.42
CA LYS A 101 -1.82 24.59 9.01
C LYS A 101 -2.91 25.26 9.85
N ARG A 102 -4.04 24.58 10.09
CA ARG A 102 -5.25 25.20 10.65
C ARG A 102 -5.51 24.91 12.13
N GLN A 103 -4.78 23.96 12.72
CA GLN A 103 -4.86 23.58 14.14
C GLN A 103 -6.30 23.52 14.69
N PRO A 104 -7.19 22.70 14.09
CA PRO A 104 -8.58 22.59 14.54
C PRO A 104 -8.68 22.15 16.00
N LYS A 105 -9.64 22.77 16.72
CA LYS A 105 -9.87 22.58 18.17
C LYS A 105 -10.02 21.10 18.51
N TYR A 106 -10.85 20.36 17.79
CA TYR A 106 -11.18 18.98 18.18
C TYR A 106 -10.17 17.93 17.69
N ASN A 107 -9.19 18.30 16.86
CA ASN A 107 -8.04 17.44 16.59
C ASN A 107 -6.94 17.55 17.65
N THR A 108 -6.96 18.59 18.51
CA THR A 108 -5.91 18.84 19.52
C THR A 108 -6.33 18.51 20.96
N VAL A 109 -7.60 18.74 21.33
CA VAL A 109 -8.03 18.79 22.75
C VAL A 109 -8.22 17.43 23.44
N TRP A 110 -8.47 16.32 22.73
CA TRP A 110 -8.95 15.08 23.37
C TRP A 110 -8.22 13.81 22.95
N ARG A 111 -7.03 13.57 23.51
CA ARG A 111 -6.44 12.22 23.57
C ARG A 111 -5.71 12.00 24.89
N ASP A 112 -6.34 11.25 25.77
CA ASP A 112 -5.68 10.60 26.91
C ASP A 112 -4.61 9.63 26.40
N GLY A 113 -3.36 10.09 26.36
CA GLY A 113 -2.16 9.25 26.18
C GLY A 113 -1.74 8.86 24.75
N LYS A 114 -2.56 9.02 23.69
CA LYS A 114 -2.17 8.70 22.30
C LYS A 114 -1.77 9.94 21.51
N SER A 115 -0.57 10.46 21.72
CA SER A 115 -0.01 11.59 20.96
C SER A 115 -0.04 11.37 19.44
N HIS A 116 -0.11 12.48 18.68
CA HIS A 116 0.00 12.43 17.22
C HIS A 116 1.27 11.70 16.79
N ASN A 117 1.21 10.99 15.67
CA ASN A 117 2.41 10.38 15.09
C ASN A 117 3.18 11.42 14.30
N TYR A 118 4.50 11.34 14.37
CA TYR A 118 5.40 12.15 13.56
C TYR A 118 6.44 11.26 12.89
N VAL A 119 6.82 11.63 11.67
CA VAL A 119 7.98 11.07 10.98
C VAL A 119 9.16 11.97 11.28
N PHE A 120 10.18 11.38 11.89
CA PHE A 120 11.43 12.03 12.23
C PHE A 120 12.51 11.61 11.24
N ILE A 121 13.31 12.60 10.83
CA ILE A 121 14.47 12.41 9.97
C ILE A 121 15.67 13.09 10.64
N THR A 122 16.76 12.35 10.84
CA THR A 122 17.98 12.86 11.51
C THR A 122 18.82 13.76 10.57
N LYS A 123 19.72 14.58 11.14
CA LYS A 123 20.67 15.45 10.44
C LYS A 123 22.08 14.81 10.31
N GLU A 124 22.18 13.51 10.53
CA GLU A 124 23.42 12.76 10.40
C GLU A 124 23.85 12.67 8.92
N GLU A 125 25.10 12.28 8.67
CA GLU A 125 25.64 12.11 7.30
C GLU A 125 24.72 11.24 6.43
N PHE A 126 24.24 10.14 7.01
CA PHE A 126 23.21 9.30 6.42
C PHE A 126 21.91 9.47 7.22
N PRO A 127 20.95 10.31 6.79
CA PRO A 127 19.71 10.51 7.53
C PRO A 127 18.95 9.20 7.78
N ARG A 128 18.49 9.03 9.02
CA ARG A 128 17.65 7.91 9.48
C ARG A 128 16.19 8.37 9.53
N VAL A 129 15.27 7.53 9.07
CA VAL A 129 13.82 7.78 9.11
C VAL A 129 13.16 6.88 10.15
N PHE A 130 12.34 7.45 11.04
CA PHE A 130 11.58 6.67 12.02
C PHE A 130 10.29 7.39 12.44
N VAL A 131 9.35 6.64 13.04
CA VAL A 131 8.08 7.17 13.55
C VAL A 131 8.16 7.25 15.08
N SER A 132 7.72 8.36 15.65
CA SER A 132 7.53 8.50 17.10
C SER A 132 6.35 9.43 17.39
N HIS A 133 5.77 9.31 18.57
CA HIS A 133 4.72 10.19 19.06
C HIS A 133 5.24 11.27 20.03
N GLN A 134 6.50 11.16 20.46
CA GLN A 134 7.11 12.10 21.40
C GLN A 134 7.91 13.16 20.65
N LEU A 135 7.47 14.43 20.74
CA LEU A 135 8.21 15.58 20.20
C LEU A 135 9.49 15.88 21.01
N GLN A 136 9.53 15.47 22.29
CA GLN A 136 10.63 15.73 23.22
C GLN A 136 11.92 14.93 22.95
N LEU A 137 11.95 14.06 21.93
CA LEU A 137 13.19 13.39 21.49
C LEU A 137 14.31 14.37 21.09
N THR A 138 13.99 15.66 20.90
CA THR A 138 14.95 16.75 20.67
C THR A 138 15.80 17.08 21.90
N ASN A 139 15.33 16.79 23.12
CA ASN A 139 15.90 17.31 24.37
C ASN A 139 16.59 16.23 25.25
N ASN A 140 16.42 14.94 24.95
CA ASN A 140 17.08 13.90 25.72
C ASN A 140 18.59 13.87 25.42
N LYS A 141 19.35 14.58 26.25
CA LYS A 141 20.81 14.51 26.35
C LYS A 141 21.18 13.06 26.67
N LYS A 142 21.82 12.34 25.76
CA LYS A 142 22.54 11.12 26.12
C LYS A 142 23.98 11.53 26.42
N LEU A 143 24.33 11.54 27.71
CA LEU A 143 25.71 11.68 28.16
C LEU A 143 26.42 10.36 27.82
N ILE A 144 27.48 10.45 27.02
CA ILE A 144 28.37 9.32 26.77
C ILE A 144 29.73 9.74 27.30
N THR A 145 30.16 9.07 28.37
CA THR A 145 31.50 9.14 28.90
C THR A 145 32.41 8.28 28.04
N ASN A 146 33.52 8.84 27.57
CA ASN A 146 34.60 8.04 27.00
C ASN A 146 35.50 7.48 28.12
N ASN A 147 36.35 6.50 27.80
CA ASN A 147 37.29 5.87 28.76
C ASN A 147 38.33 6.83 29.36
N ARG A 148 38.30 8.13 28.99
CA ARG A 148 39.16 9.20 29.54
C ARG A 148 38.36 10.20 30.40
N GLY A 149 37.15 9.86 30.82
CA GLY A 149 36.31 10.68 31.71
C GLY A 149 35.66 11.92 31.06
N ARG A 150 35.85 12.17 29.76
CA ARG A 150 35.14 13.26 29.05
C ARG A 150 33.73 12.82 28.67
N SER A 151 32.76 13.48 29.27
CA SER A 151 31.34 13.35 28.92
C SER A 151 31.01 14.17 27.68
N PHE A 152 30.58 13.51 26.60
CA PHE A 152 30.04 14.17 25.41
C PHE A 152 28.52 14.03 25.37
N VAL A 153 27.83 15.14 25.13
CA VAL A 153 26.38 15.17 24.93
C VAL A 153 26.09 14.87 23.47
N ILE A 154 25.64 13.66 23.14
CA ILE A 154 25.15 13.36 21.79
C ILE A 154 23.67 13.75 21.73
N ARG A 155 23.39 14.91 21.12
CA ARG A 155 22.04 15.26 20.69
C ARG A 155 21.75 14.53 19.37
N PRO A 156 20.67 13.73 19.24
CA PRO A 156 20.19 13.39 17.91
C PRO A 156 19.73 14.68 17.26
N MET A 157 20.61 15.27 16.45
CA MET A 157 20.31 16.52 15.74
C MET A 157 19.22 16.18 14.72
N LEU A 158 17.95 16.45 15.04
CA LEU A 158 16.82 16.18 14.16
C LEU A 158 16.79 17.25 13.05
N SER A 159 16.69 16.83 11.80
CA SER A 159 16.66 17.76 10.66
C SER A 159 15.24 18.12 10.25
N VAL A 160 14.34 17.14 10.23
CA VAL A 160 12.98 17.32 9.72
C VAL A 160 11.98 16.51 10.52
N ILE A 161 10.88 17.17 10.90
CA ILE A 161 9.71 16.55 11.52
C ILE A 161 8.52 16.74 10.57
N VAL A 162 7.87 15.64 10.19
CA VAL A 162 6.65 15.64 9.36
C VAL A 162 5.48 15.08 10.16
N GLY A 163 4.34 15.77 10.09
CA GLY A 163 3.14 15.50 10.86
C GLY A 163 2.45 16.80 11.27
N PRO A 164 1.44 16.77 12.16
CA PRO A 164 0.98 15.60 12.91
C PRO A 164 0.13 14.64 12.07
N PHE A 165 0.31 13.33 12.28
CA PHE A 165 -0.54 12.28 11.70
C PHE A 165 -1.47 11.70 12.76
N VAL A 166 -2.78 11.75 12.51
CA VAL A 166 -3.82 11.24 13.42
C VAL A 166 -3.85 9.71 13.40
N ASP A 167 -3.71 9.11 12.22
CA ASP A 167 -3.72 7.66 11.98
C ASP A 167 -2.29 7.11 11.83
N GLY A 168 -1.80 6.48 12.90
CA GLY A 168 -0.45 5.89 12.93
C GLY A 168 -0.31 4.59 12.13
N GLN A 169 -1.40 3.83 11.95
CA GLN A 169 -1.35 2.60 11.17
C GLN A 169 -1.24 2.92 9.68
N ALA A 170 -2.09 3.84 9.19
CA ALA A 170 -2.01 4.32 7.81
C ALA A 170 -0.65 4.97 7.52
N LEU A 171 -0.06 5.70 8.49
CA LEU A 171 1.30 6.24 8.35
C LEU A 171 2.35 5.14 8.18
N LYS A 172 2.34 4.11 9.03
CA LYS A 172 3.29 3.00 8.95
C LYS A 172 3.17 2.25 7.62
N GLN A 173 1.95 2.02 7.15
CA GLN A 173 1.68 1.40 5.85
C GLN A 173 2.19 2.26 4.69
N THR A 174 1.90 3.57 4.73
CA THR A 174 2.40 4.55 3.74
C THR A 174 3.92 4.54 3.67
N LEU A 175 4.60 4.59 4.81
CA LEU A 175 6.07 4.54 4.87
C LEU A 175 6.62 3.22 4.33
N ARG A 176 5.98 2.08 4.62
CA ARG A 176 6.38 0.77 4.09
C ARG A 176 6.34 0.74 2.58
N VAL A 177 5.30 1.32 1.98
CA VAL A 177 5.13 1.41 0.52
C VAL A 177 6.15 2.37 -0.07
N LEU A 178 6.28 3.57 0.50
CA LEU A 178 7.26 4.58 0.04
C LEU A 178 8.70 4.09 0.15
N ARG A 179 9.03 3.23 1.11
CA ARG A 179 10.39 2.68 1.29
C ARG A 179 10.86 1.83 0.10
N ARG A 180 9.94 1.24 -0.66
CA ARG A 180 10.27 0.51 -1.91
C ARG A 180 10.67 1.46 -3.04
N VAL A 181 10.10 2.66 -3.04
CA VAL A 181 10.38 3.69 -4.05
C VAL A 181 11.61 4.52 -3.66
N PHE A 182 11.74 4.82 -2.37
CA PHE A 182 12.84 5.59 -1.78
C PHE A 182 13.45 4.77 -0.63
N PRO A 183 14.41 3.88 -0.90
CA PRO A 183 15.02 3.05 0.14
C PRO A 183 15.76 3.89 1.19
N TYR A 184 15.48 3.66 2.47
CA TYR A 184 16.06 4.44 3.57
C TYR A 184 16.43 3.56 4.76
N ARG A 185 17.38 4.02 5.59
CA ARG A 185 17.78 3.33 6.81
C ARG A 185 16.86 3.64 7.99
N THR A 186 16.69 2.63 8.85
CA THR A 186 15.94 2.72 10.11
C THR A 186 16.78 2.35 11.34
N CYS A 187 18.01 1.84 11.14
CA CYS A 187 18.92 1.44 12.21
C CYS A 187 19.32 2.64 13.08
N LYS A 188 19.38 2.44 14.40
CA LYS A 188 19.78 3.48 15.38
C LYS A 188 21.25 3.85 15.17
N THR A 189 22.12 2.85 15.20
CA THR A 189 23.55 2.94 14.90
C THR A 189 23.83 2.23 13.58
N LEU A 190 24.85 2.66 12.85
CA LEU A 190 25.27 1.97 11.62
C LEU A 190 26.01 0.67 12.00
N PRO A 191 25.50 -0.51 11.62
CA PRO A 191 26.24 -1.75 11.82
C PRO A 191 27.44 -1.83 10.86
N LYS A 192 28.42 -2.69 11.16
CA LYS A 192 29.56 -2.94 10.26
C LYS A 192 29.19 -3.78 9.03
N LYS A 193 28.14 -4.59 9.13
CA LYS A 193 27.64 -5.47 8.05
C LYS A 193 26.26 -5.01 7.57
N PRO A 194 25.90 -5.23 6.29
CA PRO A 194 24.56 -4.97 5.80
C PRO A 194 23.53 -5.84 6.53
N CYS A 195 22.30 -5.32 6.64
CA CYS A 195 21.17 -6.06 7.19
C CYS A 195 20.25 -6.54 6.07
N LEU A 196 19.27 -7.39 6.40
CA LEU A 196 18.24 -7.92 5.49
C LEU A 196 17.55 -6.84 4.62
N TYR A 197 17.44 -5.59 5.12
CA TYR A 197 16.87 -4.51 4.30
C TYR A 197 17.70 -4.13 3.09
N LYS A 198 19.01 -4.43 3.05
CA LYS A 198 19.81 -4.33 1.83
C LYS A 198 19.33 -5.35 0.80
N GLU A 199 19.28 -6.62 1.21
CA GLU A 199 18.89 -7.75 0.35
C GLU A 199 17.48 -7.58 -0.22
N LEU A 200 16.57 -7.00 0.57
CA LEU A 200 15.21 -6.67 0.15
C LEU A 200 15.09 -5.37 -0.66
N ASN A 201 16.20 -4.69 -0.98
CA ASN A 201 16.24 -3.38 -1.64
C ASN A 201 15.44 -2.28 -0.91
N LEU A 202 15.33 -2.37 0.41
CA LEU A 202 14.64 -1.40 1.29
C LEU A 202 15.59 -0.40 1.97
N CYS A 203 16.90 -0.60 1.80
CA CYS A 203 17.96 0.27 2.29
C CYS A 203 19.15 0.23 1.31
N GLN A 204 19.75 1.38 0.97
CA GLN A 204 20.96 1.44 0.14
C GLN A 204 22.25 1.02 0.87
N ALA A 205 22.12 0.48 2.09
CA ALA A 205 23.23 0.01 2.93
C ALA A 205 24.39 1.03 3.15
N PRO A 206 24.10 2.24 3.67
CA PRO A 206 25.16 3.19 4.04
C PRO A 206 26.15 2.63 5.07
N CYS A 207 25.78 1.55 5.78
CA CYS A 207 26.64 0.81 6.70
C CYS A 207 27.89 0.23 6.04
N GLU A 208 27.81 -0.21 4.79
CA GLU A 208 28.97 -0.76 4.07
C GLU A 208 29.97 0.33 3.73
N ILE A 209 29.47 1.48 3.29
CA ILE A 209 30.30 2.64 2.96
C ILE A 209 30.94 3.22 4.23
N SER A 210 30.20 3.28 5.35
CA SER A 210 30.77 3.74 6.62
C SER A 210 31.85 2.82 7.19
N ALA A 211 31.80 1.52 6.88
CA ALA A 211 32.86 0.59 7.28
C ALA A 211 34.17 0.85 6.50
N ILE A 212 34.06 1.25 5.23
CA ILE A 212 35.20 1.61 4.37
C ILE A 212 35.87 2.92 4.85
N THR A 213 35.09 3.88 5.37
CA THR A 213 35.61 5.19 5.80
C THR A 213 36.55 5.18 7.01
N HIS A 214 36.64 4.08 7.77
CA HIS A 214 37.56 4.03 8.92
C HIS A 214 39.05 3.90 8.54
N ASN A 215 39.36 3.64 7.25
CA ASN A 215 40.72 3.49 6.72
C ASN A 215 41.05 4.51 5.60
N LEU A 216 40.62 5.78 5.76
CA LEU A 216 40.82 6.82 4.74
C LEU A 216 42.25 7.38 4.73
N ARG A 217 43.17 6.73 3.99
CA ARG A 217 44.36 7.38 3.43
C ARG A 217 44.25 7.62 1.91
N ASP A 218 43.28 7.00 1.24
CA ASP A 218 43.11 7.07 -0.22
C ASP A 218 42.07 8.11 -0.70
N ARG A 219 42.50 8.96 -1.65
CA ARG A 219 41.69 10.02 -2.28
C ARG A 219 40.50 9.47 -3.10
N ALA A 220 40.69 8.32 -3.75
CA ALA A 220 39.66 7.66 -4.57
C ALA A 220 38.48 7.16 -3.73
N ASN A 221 38.74 6.61 -2.53
CA ASN A 221 37.70 6.14 -1.61
C ASN A 221 36.83 7.31 -1.10
N TYR A 222 37.45 8.46 -0.85
CA TYR A 222 36.73 9.66 -0.43
C TYR A 222 35.71 10.15 -1.48
N GLU A 223 36.09 10.15 -2.77
CA GLU A 223 35.20 10.61 -3.84
C GLU A 223 33.99 9.69 -4.02
N GLN A 224 34.19 8.38 -3.96
CA GLN A 224 33.10 7.40 -4.02
C GLN A 224 32.11 7.57 -2.87
N VAL A 225 32.62 7.71 -1.63
CA VAL A 225 31.80 7.98 -0.43
C VAL A 225 30.99 9.26 -0.62
N LYS A 226 31.64 10.35 -1.05
CA LYS A 226 30.99 11.64 -1.28
C LYS A 226 29.86 11.56 -2.32
N LYS A 227 30.10 10.83 -3.42
CA LYS A 227 29.11 10.59 -4.47
C LYS A 227 27.92 9.78 -3.94
N PHE A 228 28.17 8.71 -3.20
CA PHE A 228 27.13 7.90 -2.58
C PHE A 228 26.30 8.69 -1.57
N THR A 229 26.94 9.41 -0.65
CA THR A 229 26.28 10.25 0.35
C THR A 229 25.38 11.30 -0.32
N LYS A 230 25.82 11.89 -1.44
CA LYS A 230 25.00 12.82 -2.23
C LYS A 230 23.74 12.15 -2.80
N ILE A 231 23.87 10.94 -3.35
CA ILE A 231 22.75 10.17 -3.90
C ILE A 231 21.76 9.80 -2.78
N TYR A 232 22.25 9.29 -1.65
CA TYR A 232 21.42 8.92 -0.51
C TYR A 232 20.66 10.13 0.05
N LYS A 233 21.34 11.27 0.28
CA LYS A 233 20.70 12.51 0.75
C LYS A 233 19.63 13.01 -0.22
N LYS A 234 19.87 12.92 -1.52
CA LYS A 234 18.88 13.26 -2.56
C LYS A 234 17.64 12.37 -2.48
N ASN A 235 17.84 11.07 -2.30
CA ASN A 235 16.74 10.11 -2.11
C ASN A 235 15.88 10.46 -0.89
N ILE A 236 16.51 10.80 0.25
CA ILE A 236 15.80 11.26 1.46
C ILE A 236 15.09 12.60 1.23
N THR A 237 15.69 13.52 0.47
CA THR A 237 15.04 14.81 0.13
C THR A 237 13.79 14.59 -0.70
N ASN A 238 13.82 13.66 -1.67
CA ASN A 238 12.62 13.28 -2.42
C ASN A 238 11.55 12.67 -1.51
N LEU A 239 11.92 11.78 -0.59
CA LEU A 239 10.99 11.26 0.43
C LEU A 239 10.36 12.38 1.27
N ILE A 240 11.14 13.35 1.73
CA ILE A 240 10.65 14.52 2.48
C ILE A 240 9.64 15.32 1.65
N LYS A 241 9.95 15.59 0.38
CA LYS A 241 9.05 16.30 -0.53
C LYS A 241 7.72 15.55 -0.71
N ILE A 242 7.78 14.22 -0.88
CA ILE A 242 6.58 13.38 -0.94
C ILE A 242 5.76 13.48 0.34
N LEU A 243 6.38 13.31 1.51
CA LEU A 243 5.68 13.39 2.81
C LEU A 243 5.11 14.80 3.10
N ARG A 244 5.63 15.85 2.45
CA ARG A 244 5.07 17.21 2.48
C ARG A 244 3.97 17.45 1.43
N GLY A 245 3.59 16.41 0.68
CA GLY A 245 2.56 16.47 -0.36
C GLY A 245 3.03 17.04 -1.71
N GLN A 246 4.34 17.16 -1.95
CA GLN A 246 4.89 17.72 -3.19
C GLN A 246 5.15 16.64 -4.26
N LYS A 247 4.16 15.76 -4.52
CA LYS A 247 4.34 14.61 -5.42
C LYS A 247 4.74 15.01 -6.85
N ASN A 248 4.06 16.00 -7.41
CA ASN A 248 4.24 16.42 -8.81
C ASN A 248 5.66 16.98 -9.02
N SER A 249 6.19 17.71 -8.04
CA SER A 249 7.57 18.22 -8.08
C SER A 249 8.59 17.07 -8.15
N VAL A 250 8.40 16.02 -7.34
CA VAL A 250 9.30 14.86 -7.33
C VAL A 250 9.21 14.09 -8.65
N ILE A 251 8.00 13.81 -9.15
CA ILE A 251 7.79 13.13 -10.43
C ILE A 251 8.44 13.91 -11.58
N ASN A 252 8.24 15.23 -11.64
CA ASN A 252 8.82 16.07 -12.69
C ASN A 252 10.35 16.07 -12.63
N ASN A 253 10.93 16.12 -11.44
CA ASN A 253 12.39 16.03 -11.28
C ASN A 253 12.93 14.67 -11.72
N LEU A 254 12.27 13.56 -11.35
CA LEU A 254 12.65 12.23 -11.80
C LEU A 254 12.55 12.09 -13.33
N LYS A 255 11.48 12.62 -13.95
CA LYS A 255 11.32 12.64 -15.42
C LYS A 255 12.45 13.40 -16.10
N LYS A 256 12.86 14.56 -15.55
CA LYS A 256 14.03 15.31 -16.03
C LYS A 256 15.32 14.50 -15.91
N GLU A 257 15.56 13.86 -14.77
CA GLU A 257 16.75 13.03 -14.54
C GLU A 257 16.81 11.80 -15.46
N MET A 258 15.67 11.18 -15.74
CA MET A 258 15.55 10.08 -16.68
C MET A 258 15.94 10.52 -18.10
N ARG A 259 15.40 11.67 -18.56
CA ARG A 259 15.73 12.24 -19.88
C ARG A 259 17.22 12.57 -19.99
N LEU A 260 17.80 13.21 -18.97
CA LEU A 260 19.23 13.50 -18.93
C LEU A 260 20.10 12.23 -18.95
N ALA A 261 19.69 11.17 -18.24
CA ALA A 261 20.39 9.89 -18.27
C ALA A 261 20.31 9.23 -19.66
N SER A 262 19.15 9.30 -20.31
CA SER A 262 18.95 8.80 -21.67
C SER A 262 19.79 9.56 -22.70
N GLN A 263 19.85 10.90 -22.61
CA GLN A 263 20.68 11.74 -23.49
C GLN A 263 22.17 11.41 -23.34
N LYS A 264 22.62 11.08 -22.12
CA LYS A 264 23.99 10.62 -21.84
C LYS A 264 24.21 9.13 -22.13
N GLN A 265 23.30 8.48 -22.85
CA GLN A 265 23.34 7.05 -23.19
C GLN A 265 23.45 6.10 -21.98
N ASN A 266 23.09 6.55 -20.78
CA ASN A 266 23.07 5.74 -19.57
C ASN A 266 21.70 5.07 -19.39
N TYR A 267 21.43 4.07 -20.23
CA TYR A 267 20.13 3.40 -20.32
C TYR A 267 19.75 2.64 -19.06
N GLU A 268 20.71 2.03 -18.37
CA GLU A 268 20.45 1.31 -17.12
C GLU A 268 19.93 2.25 -16.03
N ARG A 269 20.56 3.43 -15.88
CA ARG A 269 20.10 4.46 -14.95
C ARG A 269 18.74 5.02 -15.37
N ALA A 270 18.54 5.29 -16.66
CA ALA A 270 17.25 5.77 -17.17
C ALA A 270 16.13 4.76 -16.87
N HIS A 271 16.37 3.47 -17.08
CA HIS A 271 15.43 2.40 -16.77
C HIS A 271 15.12 2.30 -15.27
N LYS A 272 16.13 2.39 -14.41
CA LYS A 272 15.94 2.43 -12.94
C LYS A 272 15.05 3.61 -12.52
N ILE A 273 15.26 4.80 -13.08
CA ILE A 273 14.45 5.99 -12.77
C ILE A 273 13.02 5.83 -13.33
N LYS A 274 12.86 5.27 -14.54
CA LYS A 274 11.55 4.96 -15.12
C LYS A 274 10.73 4.05 -14.20
N ASN A 275 11.32 2.96 -13.71
CA ASN A 275 10.67 2.03 -12.80
C ASN A 275 10.33 2.71 -11.46
N GLN A 276 11.18 3.62 -10.98
CA GLN A 276 10.91 4.41 -9.79
C GLN A 276 9.72 5.36 -9.97
N ILE A 277 9.61 6.03 -11.12
CA ILE A 277 8.47 6.89 -11.48
C ILE A 277 7.19 6.05 -11.53
N PHE A 278 7.21 4.93 -12.24
CA PHE A 278 6.07 4.03 -12.36
C PHE A 278 5.63 3.50 -10.99
N SER A 279 6.58 3.08 -10.15
CA SER A 279 6.30 2.65 -8.78
C SER A 279 5.66 3.76 -7.98
N LEU A 280 6.18 4.99 -8.04
CA LEU A 280 5.64 6.14 -7.34
C LEU A 280 4.23 6.51 -7.80
N GLU A 281 4.00 6.56 -9.12
CA GLU A 281 2.69 6.82 -9.70
C GLU A 281 1.69 5.75 -9.25
N ASN A 282 2.09 4.48 -9.22
CA ASN A 282 1.30 3.38 -8.68
C ASN A 282 0.96 3.56 -7.20
N VAL A 283 1.90 4.00 -6.36
CA VAL A 283 1.62 4.27 -4.93
C VAL A 283 0.50 5.30 -4.78
N PHE A 284 0.50 6.34 -5.61
CA PHE A 284 -0.42 7.47 -5.51
C PHE A 284 -1.72 7.31 -6.31
N SER A 285 -1.80 6.34 -7.20
CA SER A 285 -3.00 5.97 -7.96
C SER A 285 -3.84 4.88 -7.27
N HIS A 286 -3.40 4.38 -6.11
CA HIS A 286 -4.09 3.35 -5.31
C HIS A 286 -5.34 3.84 -4.55
N SER A 287 -6.06 4.84 -5.08
CA SER A 287 -7.52 4.79 -5.01
C SER A 287 -8.14 4.95 -6.40
N ARG A 288 -7.76 4.09 -7.34
CA ARG A 288 -8.55 3.75 -8.55
C ARG A 288 -7.91 2.78 -9.51
N ILE A 289 -6.66 2.32 -9.38
CA ILE A 289 -6.18 1.20 -10.23
C ILE A 289 -6.93 -0.12 -9.99
N LEU A 290 -7.73 -0.19 -8.92
CA LEU A 290 -8.70 -1.25 -8.69
C LEU A 290 -10.01 -1.07 -9.49
N LYS A 291 -10.29 0.10 -10.08
CA LYS A 291 -11.49 0.37 -10.92
C LYS A 291 -11.17 0.84 -12.35
N SER A 292 -10.13 1.64 -12.60
CA SER A 292 -9.83 2.18 -13.94
C SER A 292 -9.09 1.19 -14.84
N ALA A 293 -8.08 0.48 -14.31
CA ALA A 293 -7.47 -0.65 -15.01
C ALA A 293 -8.46 -1.80 -15.27
N THR A 294 -9.58 -1.78 -14.55
CA THR A 294 -10.70 -2.71 -14.69
C THR A 294 -11.72 -2.19 -15.69
N VAL A 295 -12.07 -0.90 -15.72
CA VAL A 295 -13.00 -0.36 -16.74
C VAL A 295 -12.34 -0.33 -18.11
N GLU A 296 -11.12 0.20 -18.25
CA GLU A 296 -10.38 0.19 -19.53
C GLU A 296 -9.96 -1.23 -19.91
N GLY A 297 -9.57 -2.07 -18.93
CA GLY A 297 -9.30 -3.48 -19.16
C GLY A 297 -10.53 -4.27 -19.58
N ILE A 298 -11.72 -4.03 -18.98
CA ILE A 298 -12.98 -4.68 -19.34
C ILE A 298 -13.49 -4.16 -20.70
N GLU A 299 -13.36 -2.86 -21.00
CA GLU A 299 -13.65 -2.32 -22.34
C GLU A 299 -12.70 -2.88 -23.41
N PHE A 300 -11.42 -3.04 -23.10
CA PHE A 300 -10.48 -3.71 -24.01
C PHE A 300 -10.78 -5.21 -24.16
N LEU A 301 -11.25 -5.88 -23.08
CA LEU A 301 -11.77 -7.24 -23.14
C LEU A 301 -13.03 -7.37 -24.02
N ARG A 302 -13.77 -6.28 -24.28
CA ARG A 302 -14.87 -6.26 -25.27
C ARG A 302 -14.35 -6.32 -26.70
N GLY A 303 -13.16 -5.78 -26.97
CA GLY A 303 -12.52 -5.79 -28.29
C GLY A 303 -11.73 -7.07 -28.61
N THR A 304 -11.35 -7.86 -27.60
CA THR A 304 -10.52 -9.06 -27.80
C THR A 304 -11.37 -10.33 -27.85
N LYS A 305 -11.62 -10.86 -29.06
CA LYS A 305 -12.34 -12.12 -29.28
C LYS A 305 -11.82 -13.30 -28.45
N GLU A 306 -10.54 -13.29 -28.09
CA GLU A 306 -9.87 -14.40 -27.41
C GLU A 306 -10.05 -14.41 -25.89
N LEU A 307 -10.26 -13.24 -25.28
CA LEU A 307 -10.29 -13.04 -23.82
C LEU A 307 -11.65 -12.50 -23.33
N GLY A 308 -12.62 -12.30 -24.23
CA GLY A 308 -13.95 -11.78 -23.92
C GLY A 308 -14.74 -12.56 -22.85
N SER A 309 -14.35 -13.80 -22.53
CA SER A 309 -14.91 -14.58 -21.42
C SER A 309 -14.43 -14.14 -20.02
N LEU A 310 -13.58 -13.12 -19.92
CA LEU A 310 -13.15 -12.53 -18.64
C LEU A 310 -14.09 -11.42 -18.14
N GLN A 311 -15.21 -11.18 -18.81
CA GLN A 311 -16.17 -10.10 -18.52
C GLN A 311 -17.20 -10.49 -17.45
N GLY A 312 -16.76 -10.90 -16.27
CA GLY A 312 -17.69 -11.30 -15.20
C GLY A 312 -17.00 -12.02 -14.06
N ARG A 313 -17.63 -13.10 -13.58
CA ARG A 313 -17.11 -13.94 -12.51
C ARG A 313 -15.94 -14.78 -13.02
N ILE A 314 -14.75 -14.52 -12.51
CA ILE A 314 -13.53 -15.28 -12.76
C ILE A 314 -13.14 -16.00 -11.48
N GLU A 315 -12.85 -17.29 -11.59
CA GLU A 315 -12.44 -18.12 -10.47
C GLU A 315 -10.96 -18.46 -10.57
N GLY A 316 -10.19 -18.14 -9.52
CA GLY A 316 -8.76 -18.43 -9.40
C GLY A 316 -8.52 -19.60 -8.45
N TYR A 317 -7.67 -20.55 -8.85
CA TYR A 317 -7.40 -21.78 -8.10
C TYR A 317 -5.91 -21.97 -7.84
N ASP A 318 -5.55 -22.28 -6.59
CA ASP A 318 -4.19 -22.66 -6.18
C ASP A 318 -4.24 -23.83 -5.20
N ILE A 319 -3.23 -24.72 -5.29
CA ILE A 319 -3.00 -25.81 -4.33
C ILE A 319 -1.67 -25.55 -3.63
N SER A 320 -1.70 -25.57 -2.30
CA SER A 320 -0.50 -25.47 -1.45
C SER A 320 -0.31 -26.79 -0.70
N ASN A 321 0.83 -27.43 -0.92
CA ASN A 321 1.25 -28.64 -0.22
C ASN A 321 2.74 -28.57 0.15
N ILE A 322 3.10 -28.90 1.39
CA ILE A 322 4.48 -29.12 1.83
C ILE A 322 4.48 -30.41 2.65
N GLN A 323 5.14 -31.45 2.14
CA GLN A 323 5.48 -32.71 2.84
C GLN A 323 4.42 -33.22 3.84
N GLY A 324 3.32 -33.75 3.31
CA GLY A 324 2.91 -35.10 3.73
C GLY A 324 1.60 -35.28 4.50
N GLN A 325 0.93 -34.26 5.06
CA GLN A 325 -0.29 -34.56 5.84
C GLN A 325 -1.49 -33.60 5.70
N GLN A 326 -1.37 -32.39 5.15
CA GLN A 326 -2.53 -31.47 5.04
C GLN A 326 -2.47 -30.56 3.80
N ALA A 327 -2.91 -31.07 2.65
CA ALA A 327 -3.01 -30.28 1.44
C ALA A 327 -4.18 -29.27 1.51
N ALA A 328 -3.90 -28.03 1.11
CA ALA A 328 -4.84 -26.92 1.18
C ALA A 328 -5.09 -26.33 -0.22
N GLY A 329 -6.34 -26.31 -0.65
CA GLY A 329 -6.78 -25.63 -1.86
C GLY A 329 -7.42 -24.28 -1.54
N GLY A 330 -7.12 -23.29 -2.38
CA GLY A 330 -7.73 -21.96 -2.34
C GLY A 330 -8.48 -21.65 -3.62
N LEU A 331 -9.77 -21.36 -3.51
CA LEU A 331 -10.57 -20.72 -4.55
C LEU A 331 -10.78 -19.26 -4.19
N VAL A 332 -10.38 -18.37 -5.10
CA VAL A 332 -10.65 -16.94 -5.04
C VAL A 332 -11.56 -16.55 -6.19
N VAL A 333 -12.37 -15.52 -5.96
CA VAL A 333 -13.35 -15.07 -6.95
C VAL A 333 -13.11 -13.62 -7.25
N PHE A 334 -13.08 -13.30 -8.53
CA PHE A 334 -13.03 -11.94 -9.04
C PHE A 334 -14.30 -11.68 -9.82
N GLU A 335 -14.95 -10.55 -9.55
CA GLU A 335 -16.12 -10.10 -10.29
C GLU A 335 -15.82 -8.71 -10.84
N ASN A 336 -15.98 -8.54 -12.15
CA ASN A 336 -15.63 -7.29 -12.83
C ASN A 336 -14.19 -6.86 -12.49
N GLY A 337 -13.27 -7.83 -12.48
CA GLY A 337 -11.84 -7.68 -12.17
C GLY A 337 -11.49 -7.22 -10.75
N LEU A 338 -12.45 -7.26 -9.83
CA LEU A 338 -12.26 -6.98 -8.40
C LEU A 338 -12.41 -8.25 -7.57
N PRO A 339 -11.58 -8.48 -6.53
CA PRO A 339 -11.73 -9.64 -5.65
C PRO A 339 -13.04 -9.56 -4.85
N ASN A 340 -13.91 -10.54 -5.03
CA ASN A 340 -15.08 -10.75 -4.19
C ASN A 340 -14.74 -11.76 -3.08
N LYS A 341 -14.27 -11.26 -1.94
CA LYS A 341 -13.81 -12.09 -0.81
C LYS A 341 -14.91 -12.92 -0.14
N ASN A 342 -16.18 -12.51 -0.28
CA ASN A 342 -17.32 -13.27 0.28
C ASN A 342 -17.52 -14.59 -0.46
N GLU A 343 -17.06 -14.65 -1.71
CA GLU A 343 -17.15 -15.81 -2.59
C GLU A 343 -15.91 -16.72 -2.51
N TYR A 344 -14.92 -16.39 -1.68
CA TYR A 344 -13.74 -17.23 -1.52
C TYR A 344 -14.07 -18.54 -0.81
N ARG A 345 -13.39 -19.62 -1.18
CA ARG A 345 -13.65 -20.96 -0.62
C ARG A 345 -12.34 -21.69 -0.36
N LYS A 346 -12.29 -22.33 0.80
CA LYS A 346 -11.15 -23.13 1.25
C LYS A 346 -11.49 -24.60 1.07
N PHE A 347 -10.56 -25.34 0.50
CA PHE A 347 -10.70 -26.77 0.29
C PHE A 347 -9.65 -27.48 1.14
N HIS A 348 -10.11 -28.23 2.14
CA HIS A 348 -9.28 -29.24 2.77
C HIS A 348 -9.25 -30.44 1.83
N ILE A 349 -8.09 -30.67 1.20
CA ILE A 349 -7.93 -31.67 0.14
C ILE A 349 -7.73 -33.03 0.80
N LYS A 350 -8.57 -33.99 0.41
CA LYS A 350 -8.47 -35.39 0.85
C LYS A 350 -8.08 -36.23 -0.36
N ILE A 351 -6.92 -36.87 -0.32
CA ILE A 351 -6.46 -37.79 -1.36
C ILE A 351 -5.91 -39.06 -0.70
N GLU A 352 -6.22 -40.21 -1.28
CA GLU A 352 -5.64 -41.50 -0.94
C GLU A 352 -4.44 -41.73 -1.87
N GLY A 353 -3.26 -41.97 -1.31
CA GLY A 353 -2.02 -42.21 -2.07
C GLY A 353 -1.03 -41.03 -2.09
N GLN A 354 -0.03 -41.10 -2.97
CA GLN A 354 1.04 -40.11 -3.01
C GLN A 354 0.54 -38.72 -3.44
N PRO A 355 0.87 -37.65 -2.70
CA PRO A 355 0.38 -36.32 -3.03
C PRO A 355 1.02 -35.76 -4.30
N ASN A 356 0.20 -35.59 -5.34
CA ASN A 356 0.56 -34.91 -6.59
C ASN A 356 -0.38 -33.71 -6.82
N ASP A 357 0.19 -32.57 -7.20
CA ASP A 357 -0.52 -31.30 -7.44
C ASP A 357 -1.68 -31.44 -8.43
N THR A 358 -1.52 -32.29 -9.45
CA THR A 358 -2.58 -32.54 -10.44
C THR A 358 -3.78 -33.30 -9.86
N ALA A 359 -3.54 -34.28 -9.00
CA ALA A 359 -4.59 -35.05 -8.34
C ALA A 359 -5.35 -34.19 -7.30
N MET A 360 -4.61 -33.38 -6.53
CA MET A 360 -5.19 -32.44 -5.57
C MET A 360 -6.06 -31.38 -6.26
N LEU A 361 -5.58 -30.86 -7.40
CA LEU A 361 -6.37 -29.94 -8.22
C LEU A 361 -7.64 -30.61 -8.78
N LYS A 362 -7.53 -31.87 -9.24
CA LYS A 362 -8.67 -32.65 -9.73
C LYS A 362 -9.75 -32.81 -8.67
N GLU A 363 -9.37 -33.14 -7.43
CA GLU A 363 -10.30 -33.25 -6.29
C GLU A 363 -11.02 -31.92 -6.02
N MET A 364 -10.27 -30.82 -5.96
CA MET A 364 -10.82 -29.50 -5.68
C MET A 364 -11.81 -29.05 -6.76
N ILE A 365 -11.41 -29.11 -8.03
CA ILE A 365 -12.26 -28.68 -9.15
C ILE A 365 -13.49 -29.59 -9.27
N SER A 366 -13.34 -30.91 -9.11
CA SER A 366 -14.47 -31.84 -9.13
C SER A 366 -15.50 -31.51 -8.05
N ARG A 367 -15.06 -31.26 -6.80
CA ARG A 367 -15.96 -30.86 -5.71
C ARG A 367 -16.65 -29.53 -5.97
N ARG A 368 -15.94 -28.57 -6.57
CA ARG A 368 -16.50 -27.28 -6.95
C ARG A 368 -17.56 -27.40 -8.05
N LEU A 369 -17.34 -28.22 -9.06
CA LEU A 369 -18.26 -28.39 -10.19
C LEU A 369 -19.50 -29.22 -9.85
N LYS A 370 -19.43 -30.09 -8.82
CA LYS A 370 -20.60 -30.80 -8.28
C LYS A 370 -21.63 -29.87 -7.60
N ARG A 371 -21.21 -28.68 -7.15
CA ARG A 371 -22.07 -27.70 -6.49
C ARG A 371 -22.81 -26.83 -7.50
N LYS A 372 -23.99 -27.29 -7.91
CA LYS A 372 -24.86 -26.59 -8.86
C LYS A 372 -25.40 -25.27 -8.31
N GLU A 373 -25.44 -25.12 -6.99
CA GLU A 373 -25.92 -23.92 -6.30
C GLU A 373 -24.93 -22.73 -6.37
N TRP A 374 -23.68 -22.96 -6.78
CA TRP A 374 -22.69 -21.88 -6.90
C TRP A 374 -22.72 -21.27 -8.30
N PRO A 375 -22.65 -19.92 -8.41
CA PRO A 375 -22.66 -19.25 -9.70
C PRO A 375 -21.60 -19.81 -10.65
N VAL A 376 -21.98 -20.04 -11.91
CA VAL A 376 -21.05 -20.55 -12.93
C VAL A 376 -20.08 -19.43 -13.30
N PRO A 377 -18.76 -19.66 -13.28
CA PRO A 377 -17.80 -18.64 -13.72
C PRO A 377 -17.90 -18.45 -15.24
N GLN A 378 -17.39 -17.33 -15.73
CA GLN A 378 -17.12 -17.15 -17.14
C GLN A 378 -15.68 -17.55 -17.52
N ALA A 379 -14.78 -17.56 -16.53
CA ALA A 379 -13.43 -18.06 -16.70
C ALA A 379 -12.89 -18.70 -15.42
N ILE A 380 -12.06 -19.73 -15.62
CA ILE A 380 -11.27 -20.40 -14.59
C ILE A 380 -9.80 -20.12 -14.88
N LEU A 381 -9.05 -19.65 -13.88
CA LEU A 381 -7.61 -19.47 -13.92
C LEU A 381 -6.94 -20.35 -12.85
N ILE A 382 -5.97 -21.15 -13.28
CA ILE A 382 -5.25 -22.08 -12.41
C ILE A 382 -3.81 -21.61 -12.24
N ASP A 383 -3.31 -21.57 -11.00
CA ASP A 383 -1.88 -21.42 -10.73
C ASP A 383 -1.17 -22.74 -11.06
N GLY A 384 -0.62 -22.85 -12.27
CA GLY A 384 -0.13 -24.11 -12.81
C GLY A 384 0.18 -24.04 -14.31
N GLY A 385 0.90 -25.03 -14.81
CA GLY A 385 1.26 -25.13 -16.23
C GLY A 385 0.27 -25.96 -17.05
N LYS A 386 0.75 -26.44 -18.20
CA LYS A 386 -0.01 -27.24 -19.18
C LYS A 386 -0.65 -28.50 -18.58
N ALA A 387 0.03 -29.18 -17.65
CA ALA A 387 -0.50 -30.38 -16.99
C ALA A 387 -1.76 -30.07 -16.17
N GLN A 388 -1.74 -28.98 -15.39
CA GLN A 388 -2.88 -28.52 -14.60
C GLN A 388 -4.04 -28.04 -15.48
N LEU A 389 -3.75 -27.37 -16.59
CA LEU A 389 -4.77 -27.04 -17.60
C LEU A 389 -5.46 -28.30 -18.11
N GLY A 390 -4.69 -29.34 -18.48
CA GLY A 390 -5.23 -30.60 -18.97
C GLY A 390 -6.23 -31.26 -18.00
N VAL A 391 -5.91 -31.29 -16.71
CA VAL A 391 -6.80 -31.82 -15.66
C VAL A 391 -8.12 -31.04 -15.59
N ALA A 392 -8.07 -29.72 -15.62
CA ALA A 392 -9.27 -28.89 -15.54
C ALA A 392 -10.14 -28.99 -16.81
N LEU A 393 -9.52 -29.19 -17.97
CA LEU A 393 -10.24 -29.44 -19.23
C LEU A 393 -10.96 -30.79 -19.22
N GLN A 394 -10.36 -31.84 -18.65
CA GLN A 394 -11.02 -33.14 -18.48
C GLN A 394 -12.28 -33.06 -17.61
N LEU A 395 -12.29 -32.16 -16.61
CA LEU A 395 -13.42 -31.95 -15.71
C LEU A 395 -14.43 -30.92 -16.22
N LYS A 396 -14.15 -30.24 -17.33
CA LYS A 396 -15.01 -29.18 -17.85
C LYS A 396 -16.37 -29.75 -18.24
N ILE A 397 -17.43 -29.07 -17.80
CA ILE A 397 -18.80 -29.41 -18.18
C ILE A 397 -18.98 -29.10 -19.67
N LYS A 398 -19.29 -30.10 -20.50
CA LYS A 398 -19.35 -29.96 -21.97
C LYS A 398 -20.30 -28.85 -22.45
N SER A 399 -21.39 -28.60 -21.74
CA SER A 399 -22.37 -27.56 -22.05
C SER A 399 -21.97 -26.15 -21.58
N SER A 400 -20.86 -26.00 -20.86
CA SER A 400 -20.48 -24.71 -20.29
C SER A 400 -19.69 -23.84 -21.27
N LYS A 401 -20.00 -22.53 -21.27
CA LYS A 401 -19.34 -21.54 -22.12
C LYS A 401 -18.07 -20.94 -21.51
N TYR A 402 -17.74 -21.29 -20.27
CA TYR A 402 -16.59 -20.71 -19.57
C TYR A 402 -15.27 -21.19 -20.14
N LYS A 403 -14.25 -20.34 -20.12
CA LYS A 403 -12.89 -20.68 -20.56
C LYS A 403 -12.03 -21.15 -19.40
N VAL A 404 -11.14 -22.10 -19.67
CA VAL A 404 -10.12 -22.55 -18.70
C VAL A 404 -8.74 -22.08 -19.13
N MET A 405 -8.00 -21.52 -18.18
CA MET A 405 -6.64 -21.00 -18.37
C MET A 405 -5.73 -21.46 -17.24
N ALA A 406 -4.44 -21.54 -17.52
CA ALA A 406 -3.42 -21.83 -16.52
C ALA A 406 -2.18 -20.94 -16.73
N LEU A 407 -1.58 -20.45 -15.64
CA LEU A 407 -0.41 -19.58 -15.68
C LEU A 407 0.82 -20.27 -15.11
N ALA A 408 1.82 -20.54 -15.96
CA ALA A 408 3.07 -21.15 -15.51
C ALA A 408 4.01 -20.11 -14.87
N LYS A 409 4.43 -20.38 -13.62
CA LYS A 409 5.20 -19.45 -12.77
C LYS A 409 6.60 -19.11 -13.29
N ARG A 410 7.31 -20.04 -13.94
CA ARG A 410 8.71 -19.84 -14.37
C ARG A 410 8.84 -18.82 -15.49
N ASN A 411 7.98 -18.92 -16.50
CA ASN A 411 8.10 -18.12 -17.73
C ASN A 411 6.99 -17.07 -17.89
N ASN A 412 6.02 -17.01 -16.97
CA ASN A 412 4.80 -16.20 -17.11
C ASN A 412 4.07 -16.48 -18.44
N GLU A 413 3.93 -17.76 -18.75
CA GLU A 413 3.22 -18.28 -19.92
C GLU A 413 1.77 -18.59 -19.54
N LEU A 414 0.84 -17.96 -20.25
CA LEU A 414 -0.59 -18.19 -20.13
C LEU A 414 -1.03 -19.23 -21.15
N PHE A 415 -1.44 -20.40 -20.66
CA PHE A 415 -2.07 -21.44 -21.46
C PHE A 415 -3.59 -21.22 -21.46
N ILE A 416 -4.20 -21.30 -22.65
CA ILE A 416 -5.63 -21.05 -22.85
C ILE A 416 -6.25 -22.26 -23.54
N GLU A 417 -7.44 -22.67 -23.09
CA GLU A 417 -8.27 -23.67 -23.76
C GLU A 417 -8.40 -23.42 -25.27
N GLY A 418 -8.07 -24.44 -26.05
CA GLY A 418 -8.17 -24.42 -27.52
C GLY A 418 -6.97 -23.81 -28.24
N LYS A 419 -5.95 -23.31 -27.52
CA LYS A 419 -4.69 -22.82 -28.11
C LYS A 419 -3.56 -23.83 -27.93
N LYS A 420 -2.80 -24.08 -29.00
CA LYS A 420 -1.61 -24.96 -28.96
C LYS A 420 -0.43 -24.28 -28.25
N GLU A 421 -0.17 -23.02 -28.58
CA GLU A 421 0.94 -22.23 -28.05
C GLU A 421 0.50 -21.32 -26.89
N PRO A 422 1.31 -21.18 -25.82
CA PRO A 422 1.04 -20.25 -24.74
C PRO A 422 1.27 -18.79 -25.16
N ILE A 423 0.59 -17.87 -24.47
CA ILE A 423 0.81 -16.43 -24.62
C ILE A 423 1.69 -15.95 -23.48
N LEU A 424 2.83 -15.33 -23.80
CA LEU A 424 3.65 -14.66 -22.78
C LEU A 424 2.90 -13.45 -22.23
N LEU A 425 2.79 -13.32 -20.90
CA LEU A 425 2.06 -12.19 -20.29
C LEU A 425 2.57 -10.82 -20.73
N LYS A 426 3.86 -10.68 -21.07
CA LYS A 426 4.45 -9.43 -21.59
C LYS A 426 3.87 -9.00 -22.95
N ASN A 427 3.30 -9.94 -23.70
CA ASN A 427 2.67 -9.71 -25.00
C ASN A 427 1.17 -9.41 -24.87
N LEU A 428 0.61 -9.51 -23.66
CA LEU A 428 -0.75 -9.07 -23.38
C LEU A 428 -0.76 -7.58 -23.00
N PRO A 429 -1.89 -6.89 -23.20
CA PRO A 429 -2.10 -5.57 -22.63
C PRO A 429 -1.78 -5.57 -21.13
N PRO A 430 -1.09 -4.52 -20.63
CA PRO A 430 -0.70 -4.43 -19.22
C PRO A 430 -1.87 -4.65 -18.25
N GLU A 431 -3.06 -4.19 -18.60
CA GLU A 431 -4.28 -4.29 -17.79
C GLU A 431 -4.68 -5.75 -17.59
N ILE A 432 -4.69 -6.55 -18.67
CA ILE A 432 -5.03 -7.97 -18.66
C ILE A 432 -3.93 -8.77 -17.96
N ALA A 433 -2.67 -8.53 -18.33
CA ALA A 433 -1.53 -9.18 -17.69
C ALA A 433 -1.56 -8.96 -16.16
N ASN A 434 -1.83 -7.73 -15.73
CA ASN A 434 -1.95 -7.38 -14.32
C ASN A 434 -3.18 -8.03 -13.65
N LEU A 435 -4.31 -8.16 -14.35
CA LEU A 435 -5.49 -8.84 -13.81
C LEU A 435 -5.20 -10.34 -13.57
N ILE A 436 -4.60 -11.02 -14.54
CA ILE A 436 -4.23 -12.43 -14.44
C ILE A 436 -3.24 -12.64 -13.29
N LEU A 437 -2.20 -11.80 -13.20
CA LEU A 437 -1.23 -11.85 -12.09
C LEU A 437 -1.90 -11.61 -10.74
N ARG A 438 -2.84 -10.67 -10.64
CA ARG A 438 -3.60 -10.42 -9.40
C ARG A 438 -4.42 -11.63 -8.98
N ILE A 439 -5.12 -12.29 -9.91
CA ILE A 439 -5.92 -13.48 -9.61
C ILE A 439 -5.01 -14.60 -9.09
N ARG A 440 -3.89 -14.86 -9.78
CA ARG A 440 -2.89 -15.86 -9.35
C ARG A 440 -2.35 -15.55 -7.96
N ASP A 441 -1.81 -14.35 -7.77
CA ASP A 441 -1.16 -13.96 -6.52
C ASP A 441 -2.14 -14.00 -5.32
N GLU A 442 -3.40 -13.64 -5.56
CA GLU A 442 -4.46 -13.71 -4.55
C GLU A 442 -4.87 -15.15 -4.23
N ALA A 443 -4.98 -16.03 -5.25
CA ALA A 443 -5.24 -17.46 -5.06
C ALA A 443 -4.13 -18.11 -4.23
N HIS A 444 -2.88 -17.87 -4.64
CA HIS A 444 -1.67 -18.35 -3.97
C HIS A 444 -1.59 -17.87 -2.51
N ARG A 445 -1.79 -16.56 -2.29
CA ARG A 445 -1.84 -15.97 -0.94
C ARG A 445 -2.91 -16.64 -0.08
N PHE A 446 -4.08 -16.88 -0.65
CA PHE A 446 -5.22 -17.42 0.08
C PHE A 446 -5.02 -18.89 0.47
N ALA A 447 -4.52 -19.72 -0.44
CA ALA A 447 -4.17 -21.12 -0.18
C ALA A 447 -3.05 -21.25 0.86
N ILE A 448 -1.95 -20.49 0.73
CA ILE A 448 -0.86 -20.46 1.72
C ILE A 448 -1.37 -20.05 3.10
N SER A 449 -2.21 -19.00 3.16
CA SER A 449 -2.77 -18.54 4.43
C SER A 449 -3.65 -19.61 5.09
N TYR A 450 -4.36 -20.42 4.31
CA TYR A 450 -5.18 -21.51 4.83
C TYR A 450 -4.32 -22.69 5.30
N HIS A 451 -3.32 -23.08 4.51
CA HIS A 451 -2.36 -24.12 4.87
C HIS A 451 -1.66 -23.81 6.21
N LYS A 452 -1.20 -22.57 6.39
CA LYS A 452 -0.62 -22.12 7.68
C LYS A 452 -1.59 -22.26 8.85
N LYS A 453 -2.89 -22.00 8.63
CA LYS A 453 -3.93 -22.14 9.66
C LYS A 453 -4.22 -23.60 10.00
N LEU A 454 -4.25 -24.49 9.00
CA LEU A 454 -4.40 -25.93 9.21
C LEU A 454 -3.25 -26.48 10.05
N ARG A 455 -2.00 -26.12 9.69
CA ARG A 455 -0.81 -26.46 10.48
C ARG A 455 -0.88 -25.94 11.91
N SER A 456 -1.24 -24.67 12.15
CA SER A 456 -1.33 -24.16 13.53
C SER A 456 -2.35 -24.91 14.39
N LYS A 457 -3.37 -25.53 13.79
CA LYS A 457 -4.36 -26.33 14.51
C LYS A 457 -3.88 -27.76 14.79
N SER A 458 -3.00 -28.32 13.97
CA SER A 458 -2.45 -29.66 14.18
C SER A 458 -1.31 -29.70 15.20
N PHE A 459 -0.73 -28.54 15.55
CA PHE A 459 0.34 -28.40 16.56
C PHE A 459 -0.18 -28.02 17.96
N LEU A 460 -1.50 -27.89 18.15
CA LEU A 460 -2.10 -27.77 19.48
C LEU A 460 -2.48 -29.19 19.94
N PRO A 461 -1.93 -29.68 21.07
CA PRO A 461 -2.19 -31.02 21.60
C PRO A 461 -3.66 -31.22 21.97
#